data_AF-A0A239CVK1-F1
#
_entry.id   AF-A0A239CVK1-F1
#
_cell.length_a   1.000
_cell.length_b   1.000
_cell.length_c   1.000
_cell.angle_alpha   90.00
_cell.angle_beta   90.00
_cell.angle_gamma   90.00
#
_symmetry.space_group_name_H-M   'P 1'
#
loop_
_entity.id
_entity.type
_entity.pdbx_description
1 polymer ?
#
loop_
_entity_poly.entity_id
_entity_poly.type
_entity_poly.pdbx_seq_one_letter_code
_entity_poly.pdbx_strand_id
1 'polypeptide(L)'
;MSADGQDGDRVDLDLVPVELIAPRLRKVAIGSVVVGVVLALIASFFLPVVVAVVLGVVVAVPTAGSAWVGLRRRTWLTGSVIRARGAVRTRALEVPKLVSAEVQVRTARIDQISLRLYDGRTRITVPLALYTKGGGRELPILSLRKLADALWTSELVPAAAIASVLVDQLKAEARDAGLDERPLFRAVELVREAGRTPIATLTDREVAELTA
;
A
#
# COMPACT_ATOMS: atom_id res chain seq x y z
N MET A 1 -2.03 2.14 -33.60
CA MET A 1 -1.07 3.24 -33.39
C MET A 1 -0.52 3.07 -31.98
N SER A 2 0.74 2.65 -31.90
CA SER A 2 1.33 1.87 -30.81
C SER A 2 1.57 2.68 -29.53
N ALA A 3 1.13 2.14 -28.39
CA ALA A 3 1.29 2.71 -27.05
C ALA A 3 2.47 2.05 -26.30
N ASP A 4 3.63 1.92 -26.97
CA ASP A 4 4.78 1.14 -26.48
C ASP A 4 5.99 2.02 -26.10
N GLY A 5 5.76 3.32 -25.89
CA GLY A 5 6.81 4.32 -25.63
C GLY A 5 6.77 5.00 -24.26
N GLN A 6 5.87 4.62 -23.35
CA GLN A 6 5.73 5.25 -22.01
C GLN A 6 6.07 4.33 -20.83
N ASP A 7 6.39 3.06 -21.06
CA ASP A 7 6.66 2.11 -19.98
C ASP A 7 8.08 2.22 -19.39
N GLY A 8 9.00 2.94 -20.05
CA GLY A 8 10.39 3.08 -19.60
C GLY A 8 10.60 3.91 -18.32
N ASP A 9 9.64 4.77 -17.95
CA ASP A 9 9.74 5.61 -16.73
C ASP A 9 8.62 5.31 -15.71
N ARG A 10 7.87 4.23 -15.92
CA ARG A 10 6.82 3.79 -15.01
C ARG A 10 7.38 2.76 -14.04
N VAL A 11 7.26 3.03 -12.74
CA VAL A 11 7.74 2.15 -11.68
C VAL A 11 6.60 1.79 -10.74
N ASP A 12 6.39 0.50 -10.52
CA ASP A 12 5.33 0.01 -9.65
C ASP A 12 5.69 0.21 -8.18
N LEU A 13 4.75 0.70 -7.38
CA LEU A 13 4.90 0.98 -5.95
C LEU A 13 4.09 0.00 -5.09
N ASP A 14 3.73 -1.16 -5.66
CA ASP A 14 2.98 -2.20 -4.97
C ASP A 14 3.95 -3.20 -4.29
N LEU A 15 3.90 -3.28 -2.95
CA LEU A 15 4.70 -4.25 -2.18
C LEU A 15 4.46 -5.70 -2.57
N VAL A 16 3.19 -6.02 -2.84
CA VAL A 16 2.79 -7.35 -3.26
C VAL A 16 2.21 -7.23 -4.65
N PRO A 17 2.92 -7.75 -5.68
CA PRO A 17 2.40 -7.79 -7.04
C PRO A 17 1.01 -8.42 -7.03
N VAL A 18 0.06 -7.74 -7.67
CA VAL A 18 -1.32 -8.22 -7.71
C VAL A 18 -1.39 -9.61 -8.34
N GLU A 19 -0.44 -9.97 -9.19
CA GLU A 19 -0.29 -11.28 -9.81
C GLU A 19 -0.18 -12.42 -8.76
N LEU A 20 0.42 -12.14 -7.60
CA LEU A 20 0.56 -13.12 -6.51
C LEU A 20 -0.70 -13.27 -5.66
N ILE A 21 -1.48 -12.20 -5.49
CA ILE A 21 -2.72 -12.22 -4.70
C ILE A 21 -3.95 -12.53 -5.56
N ALA A 22 -3.88 -12.25 -6.86
CA ALA A 22 -4.99 -12.38 -7.79
C ALA A 22 -5.68 -13.74 -7.78
N PRO A 23 -4.99 -14.89 -7.80
CA PRO A 23 -5.67 -16.19 -7.77
C PRO A 23 -6.43 -16.40 -6.45
N ARG A 24 -5.90 -15.90 -5.33
CA ARG A 24 -6.56 -16.02 -4.02
C ARG A 24 -7.79 -15.11 -3.93
N LEU A 25 -7.66 -13.86 -4.35
CA LEU A 25 -8.80 -12.91 -4.38
C LEU A 25 -9.90 -13.39 -5.34
N ARG A 26 -9.53 -13.95 -6.49
CA ARG A 26 -10.50 -14.54 -7.42
C ARG A 26 -11.23 -15.73 -6.81
N LYS A 27 -10.53 -16.62 -6.08
CA LYS A 27 -11.15 -17.72 -5.35
C LYS A 27 -12.11 -17.23 -4.27
N VAL A 28 -11.74 -16.20 -3.51
CA VAL A 28 -12.62 -15.59 -2.50
C VAL A 28 -13.87 -14.98 -3.14
N ALA A 29 -13.71 -14.25 -4.25
CA ALA A 29 -14.83 -13.67 -4.98
C ALA A 29 -15.78 -14.77 -5.49
N ILE A 30 -15.27 -15.81 -6.13
CA ILE A 30 -16.07 -16.96 -6.58
C ILE A 30 -16.78 -17.63 -5.39
N GLY A 31 -16.05 -17.90 -4.29
CA GLY A 31 -16.60 -18.50 -3.09
C GLY A 31 -17.76 -17.68 -2.50
N SER A 32 -17.62 -16.36 -2.43
CA SER A 32 -18.70 -15.49 -1.94
C SER A 32 -19.95 -15.51 -2.83
N VAL A 33 -19.77 -15.61 -4.15
CA VAL A 33 -20.91 -15.72 -5.08
C VAL A 33 -21.62 -17.06 -4.89
N VAL A 34 -20.88 -18.16 -4.78
CA VAL A 34 -21.46 -19.49 -4.53
C VAL A 34 -22.24 -19.50 -3.22
N VAL A 35 -21.67 -18.96 -2.13
CA VAL A 35 -22.36 -18.87 -0.84
C VAL A 35 -23.63 -18.04 -0.93
N GLY A 36 -23.59 -16.88 -1.60
CA GLY A 36 -24.78 -16.05 -1.80
C GLY A 36 -25.87 -16.76 -2.61
N VAL A 37 -25.50 -17.50 -3.66
CA VAL A 37 -26.45 -18.29 -4.46
C VAL A 37 -27.06 -19.42 -3.63
N VAL A 38 -26.26 -20.16 -2.87
CA VAL A 38 -26.75 -21.25 -2.01
C VAL A 38 -27.71 -20.70 -0.94
N LEU A 39 -27.38 -19.58 -0.30
CA LEU A 39 -28.25 -18.93 0.67
C LEU A 39 -29.57 -18.46 0.04
N ALA A 40 -29.51 -17.87 -1.16
CA ALA A 40 -30.72 -17.46 -1.88
C ALA A 40 -31.59 -18.67 -2.23
N LEU A 41 -30.99 -19.78 -2.68
CA LEU A 41 -31.74 -21.00 -2.99
C LEU A 41 -32.42 -21.57 -1.74
N ILE A 42 -31.70 -21.69 -0.62
CA ILE A 42 -32.27 -22.17 0.65
C ILE A 42 -33.40 -21.24 1.12
N ALA A 43 -33.16 -19.92 1.10
CA ALA A 43 -34.14 -18.92 1.49
C ALA A 43 -35.41 -18.96 0.63
N SER A 44 -35.28 -19.27 -0.67
CA SER A 44 -36.43 -19.30 -1.60
C SER A 44 -37.48 -20.36 -1.27
N PHE A 45 -37.14 -21.38 -0.47
CA PHE A 45 -38.11 -22.37 0.03
C PHE A 45 -39.00 -21.82 1.14
N PHE A 46 -38.55 -20.80 1.87
CA PHE A 46 -39.23 -20.27 3.07
C PHE A 46 -39.71 -18.82 2.91
N LEU A 47 -39.14 -18.09 1.95
CA LEU A 47 -39.36 -16.66 1.73
C LEU A 47 -39.80 -16.40 0.29
N PRO A 48 -40.50 -15.29 0.02
CA PRO A 48 -40.73 -14.84 -1.34
C PRO A 48 -39.41 -14.76 -2.11
N VAL A 49 -39.42 -15.20 -3.38
CA VAL A 49 -38.22 -15.27 -4.23
C VAL A 49 -37.45 -13.95 -4.24
N VAL A 50 -38.16 -12.81 -4.26
CA VAL A 50 -37.55 -11.48 -4.22
C VAL A 50 -36.71 -11.28 -2.95
N VAL A 51 -37.23 -11.66 -1.78
CA VAL A 51 -36.52 -11.52 -0.50
C VAL A 51 -35.31 -12.45 -0.44
N ALA A 52 -35.45 -13.68 -0.94
CA ALA A 52 -34.36 -14.65 -1.02
C ALA A 52 -33.21 -14.18 -1.92
N VAL A 53 -33.53 -13.58 -3.08
CA VAL A 53 -32.54 -12.99 -4.00
C VAL A 53 -31.83 -11.81 -3.34
N VAL A 54 -32.57 -10.89 -2.71
CA VAL A 54 -31.96 -9.73 -2.02
C VAL A 54 -30.99 -10.19 -0.93
N LEU A 55 -31.36 -11.20 -0.14
CA LEU A 55 -30.50 -11.78 0.89
C LEU A 55 -29.18 -12.30 0.31
N GLY A 56 -29.24 -13.09 -0.77
CA GLY A 56 -28.05 -13.62 -1.43
C GLY A 56 -27.14 -12.52 -1.98
N VAL A 57 -27.72 -11.48 -2.58
CA VAL A 57 -26.99 -10.32 -3.11
C VAL A 57 -26.28 -9.55 -1.99
N VAL A 58 -26.96 -9.28 -0.87
CA VAL A 58 -26.40 -8.54 0.27
C VAL A 58 -25.19 -9.26 0.88
N VAL A 59 -25.15 -10.60 0.83
CA VAL A 59 -24.01 -11.38 1.32
C VAL A 59 -22.89 -11.48 0.29
N ALA A 60 -23.22 -11.75 -0.97
CA ALA A 60 -22.22 -11.97 -2.02
C ALA A 60 -21.53 -10.68 -2.46
N VAL A 61 -22.28 -9.60 -2.66
CA VAL A 61 -21.79 -8.38 -3.32
C VAL A 61 -20.69 -7.67 -2.54
N PRO A 62 -20.78 -7.44 -1.21
CA PRO A 62 -19.71 -6.77 -0.47
C PRO A 62 -18.38 -7.54 -0.53
N THR A 63 -18.45 -8.86 -0.41
CA THR A 63 -17.27 -9.73 -0.41
C THR A 63 -16.65 -9.83 -1.80
N ALA A 64 -17.45 -10.11 -2.83
CA ALA A 64 -16.97 -10.15 -4.21
C ALA A 64 -16.46 -8.79 -4.69
N GLY A 65 -17.18 -7.72 -4.33
CA GLY A 65 -16.84 -6.34 -4.65
C GLY A 65 -15.52 -5.92 -4.01
N SER A 66 -15.31 -6.21 -2.73
CA SER A 66 -14.04 -5.89 -2.05
C SER A 66 -12.84 -6.61 -2.67
N ALA A 67 -13.00 -7.90 -3.01
CA ALA A 67 -11.96 -8.66 -3.70
C ALA A 67 -11.64 -8.10 -5.10
N TRP A 68 -12.68 -7.72 -5.85
CA TRP A 68 -12.54 -7.07 -7.15
C TRP A 68 -11.83 -5.71 -7.07
N VAL A 69 -12.18 -4.91 -6.07
CA VAL A 69 -11.51 -3.63 -5.83
C VAL A 69 -10.04 -3.84 -5.49
N GLY A 70 -9.70 -4.84 -4.67
CA GLY A 70 -8.32 -5.21 -4.38
C GLY A 70 -7.52 -5.58 -5.64
N LEU A 71 -8.15 -6.33 -6.56
CA LEU A 71 -7.54 -6.71 -7.84
C LEU A 71 -7.26 -5.55 -8.80
N ARG A 72 -8.02 -4.45 -8.69
CA ARG A 72 -7.88 -3.28 -9.56
C ARG A 72 -6.98 -2.19 -8.98
N ARG A 73 -6.70 -2.24 -7.68
CA ARG A 73 -5.83 -1.28 -7.03
C ARG A 73 -4.40 -1.50 -7.50
N ARG A 74 -3.81 -0.45 -8.05
CA ARG A 74 -2.41 -0.38 -8.43
C ARG A 74 -1.86 0.99 -8.12
N THR A 75 -0.65 1.08 -7.59
CA THR A 75 0.03 2.34 -7.34
C THR A 75 1.34 2.39 -8.09
N TRP A 76 1.58 3.44 -8.87
CA TRP A 76 2.81 3.56 -9.65
C TRP A 76 3.31 5.00 -9.67
N LEU A 77 4.60 5.15 -9.86
CA LEU A 77 5.29 6.40 -10.08
C LEU A 77 5.59 6.55 -11.57
N THR A 78 5.45 7.78 -12.09
CA THR A 78 5.94 8.14 -13.43
C THR A 78 6.55 9.53 -13.33
N GLY A 79 7.86 9.64 -13.53
CA GLY A 79 8.63 10.84 -13.19
C GLY A 79 8.42 11.23 -11.72
N SER A 80 7.84 12.41 -11.49
CA SER A 80 7.52 12.96 -10.18
C SER A 80 6.01 12.92 -9.83
N VAL A 81 5.23 12.11 -10.55
CA VAL A 81 3.78 11.98 -10.35
C VAL A 81 3.43 10.58 -9.88
N ILE A 82 2.86 10.48 -8.68
CA ILE A 82 2.36 9.23 -8.12
C ILE A 82 0.90 9.07 -8.53
N ARG A 83 0.58 7.94 -9.14
CA ARG A 83 -0.79 7.59 -9.52
C ARG A 83 -1.26 6.38 -8.75
N ALA A 84 -2.44 6.50 -8.16
CA ALA A 84 -3.12 5.42 -7.46
C ALA A 84 -4.45 5.13 -8.15
N ARG A 85 -4.57 3.93 -8.72
CA ARG A 85 -5.84 3.44 -9.24
C ARG A 85 -6.68 2.92 -8.09
N GLY A 86 -7.81 3.57 -7.85
CA GLY A 86 -8.83 3.09 -6.90
C GLY A 86 -9.80 2.09 -7.55
N ALA A 87 -10.92 1.87 -6.87
CA ALA A 87 -12.02 1.03 -7.37
C ALA A 87 -12.60 1.54 -8.70
N VAL A 88 -12.81 2.87 -8.77
CA VAL A 88 -13.54 3.53 -9.88
C VAL A 88 -12.71 4.64 -10.53
N ARG A 89 -11.93 5.39 -9.74
CA ARG A 89 -11.17 6.55 -10.20
C ARG A 89 -9.68 6.37 -9.96
N THR A 90 -8.88 6.86 -10.91
CA THR A 90 -7.44 7.05 -10.73
C THR A 90 -7.18 8.43 -10.12
N ARG A 91 -6.41 8.44 -9.04
CA ARG A 91 -5.94 9.65 -8.39
C ARG A 91 -4.48 9.88 -8.79
N ALA A 92 -4.11 11.14 -8.99
CA ALA A 92 -2.75 11.54 -9.28
C ALA A 92 -2.32 12.57 -8.22
N LEU A 93 -1.07 12.45 -7.78
CA LEU A 93 -0.42 13.34 -6.83
C LEU A 93 0.89 13.81 -7.44
N GLU A 94 1.13 15.11 -7.42
CA GLU A 94 2.39 15.71 -7.87
C GLU A 94 3.34 15.86 -6.69
N VAL A 95 4.46 15.14 -6.70
CA VAL A 95 5.44 15.14 -5.60
C VAL A 95 6.08 16.52 -5.35
N PRO A 96 6.37 17.34 -6.37
CA PRO A 96 6.91 18.69 -6.12
C PRO A 96 5.95 19.60 -5.34
N LYS A 97 4.64 19.36 -5.42
CA LYS A 97 3.58 20.15 -4.77
C LYS A 97 3.11 19.57 -3.45
N LEU A 98 3.91 18.71 -2.82
CA LEU A 98 3.55 18.13 -1.53
C LEU A 98 3.38 19.21 -0.46
N VAL A 99 2.29 19.06 0.28
CA VAL A 99 1.94 19.87 1.46
C VAL A 99 2.24 19.08 2.74
N SER A 100 2.12 17.75 2.71
CA SER A 100 2.49 16.88 3.83
C SER A 100 3.05 15.55 3.31
N ALA A 101 4.08 15.07 4.00
CA ALA A 101 4.68 13.76 3.85
C ALA A 101 4.90 13.17 5.24
N GLU A 102 4.26 12.04 5.52
CA GLU A 102 4.23 11.41 6.84
C GLU A 102 4.58 9.92 6.72
N VAL A 103 5.45 9.43 7.58
CA VAL A 103 5.68 7.98 7.72
C VAL A 103 4.73 7.43 8.77
N GLN A 104 3.90 6.48 8.37
CA GLN A 104 2.94 5.80 9.23
C GLN A 104 3.34 4.34 9.39
N VAL A 105 3.46 3.92 10.65
CA VAL A 105 3.72 2.55 11.05
C VAL A 105 2.46 1.97 11.66
N ARG A 106 2.04 0.81 11.17
CA ARG A 106 0.96 0.01 11.75
C ARG A 106 1.54 -1.26 12.33
N THR A 107 1.36 -1.45 13.62
CA THR A 107 1.82 -2.63 14.36
C THR A 107 0.68 -3.62 14.57
N ALA A 108 0.87 -4.85 14.12
CA ALA A 108 -0.15 -5.91 14.18
C ALA A 108 0.53 -7.28 14.09
N ARG A 109 -0.20 -8.31 13.63
CA ARG A 109 0.41 -9.61 13.27
C ARG A 109 1.45 -9.47 12.15
N ILE A 110 1.21 -8.54 11.23
CA ILE A 110 2.12 -8.11 10.17
C ILE A 110 2.28 -6.61 10.36
N ASP A 111 3.49 -6.18 10.70
CA ASP A 111 3.78 -4.76 10.81
C ASP A 111 3.90 -4.17 9.41
N GLN A 112 3.41 -2.96 9.24
CA GLN A 112 3.39 -2.29 7.95
C GLN A 112 3.91 -0.87 8.10
N ILE A 113 4.83 -0.49 7.23
CA ILE A 113 5.27 0.89 7.09
C ILE A 113 4.71 1.44 5.81
N SER A 114 4.19 2.65 5.87
CA SER A 114 3.60 3.33 4.73
C SER A 114 3.94 4.80 4.74
N LEU A 115 4.17 5.35 3.55
CA LEU A 115 4.35 6.77 3.31
C LEU A 115 3.02 7.38 2.91
N ARG A 116 2.51 8.33 3.71
CA ARG A 116 1.31 9.10 3.39
C ARG A 116 1.74 10.43 2.80
N LEU A 117 1.22 10.72 1.62
CA LEU A 117 1.53 11.90 0.83
C LEU A 117 0.26 12.69 0.55
N TYR A 118 0.36 14.01 0.63
CA TYR A 118 -0.73 14.92 0.36
C TYR A 118 -0.24 16.18 -0.36
N ASP A 119 -0.88 16.53 -1.48
CA ASP A 119 -0.54 17.71 -2.32
C ASP A 119 -1.56 18.86 -2.19
N GLY A 120 -2.43 18.83 -1.16
CA GLY A 120 -3.51 19.80 -1.01
C GLY A 120 -4.82 19.41 -1.70
N ARG A 121 -4.82 18.42 -2.60
CA ARG A 121 -6.02 17.95 -3.32
C ARG A 121 -6.24 16.45 -3.18
N THR A 122 -5.15 15.70 -3.28
CA THR A 122 -5.14 14.25 -3.33
C THR A 122 -4.27 13.72 -2.21
N ARG A 123 -4.77 12.71 -1.49
CA ARG A 123 -3.99 11.91 -0.55
C ARG A 123 -3.73 10.52 -1.13
N ILE A 124 -2.47 10.09 -1.12
CA ILE A 124 -2.04 8.74 -1.51
C ILE A 124 -1.22 8.14 -0.37
N THR A 125 -1.42 6.85 -0.12
CA THR A 125 -0.62 6.08 0.84
C THR A 125 0.13 5.01 0.07
N VAL A 126 1.45 5.08 0.11
CA VAL A 126 2.36 4.13 -0.55
C VAL A 126 2.91 3.18 0.50
N PRO A 127 2.67 1.88 0.41
CA PRO A 127 3.23 0.92 1.35
C PRO A 127 4.74 0.75 1.06
N LEU A 128 5.58 0.90 2.09
CA LEU A 128 7.04 0.85 1.95
C LEU A 128 7.64 -0.51 2.33
N ALA A 129 7.10 -1.12 3.39
CA ALA A 129 7.54 -2.43 3.86
C ALA A 129 6.45 -3.14 4.68
N LEU A 130 6.53 -4.47 4.70
CA LEU A 130 5.77 -5.37 5.56
C LEU A 130 6.74 -6.25 6.33
N TYR A 131 6.64 -6.29 7.65
CA TYR A 131 7.51 -7.12 8.50
C TYR A 131 6.70 -8.13 9.30
N THR A 132 7.34 -9.27 9.55
CA THR A 132 6.87 -10.34 10.42
C THR A 132 8.04 -10.81 11.30
N LYS A 133 7.76 -11.63 12.32
CA LYS A 133 8.76 -12.05 13.33
C LYS A 133 10.03 -12.76 12.79
N GLY A 134 10.08 -13.13 11.51
CA GLY A 134 11.23 -13.83 10.92
C GLY A 134 11.63 -13.32 9.54
N GLY A 135 11.16 -12.14 9.13
CA GLY A 135 11.45 -11.61 7.80
C GLY A 135 10.49 -10.50 7.37
N GLY A 136 10.87 -9.81 6.29
CA GLY A 136 10.08 -8.73 5.72
C GLY A 136 10.01 -8.78 4.20
N ARG A 137 9.07 -8.00 3.67
CA ARG A 137 8.95 -7.67 2.26
C ARG A 137 8.96 -6.16 2.14
N GLU A 138 10.02 -5.65 1.55
CA GLU A 138 10.24 -4.23 1.29
C GLU A 138 9.90 -3.92 -0.18
N LEU A 139 9.74 -2.64 -0.49
CA LEU A 139 9.59 -2.22 -1.89
C LEU A 139 10.86 -2.58 -2.67
N PRO A 140 10.75 -2.95 -3.96
CA PRO A 140 11.92 -3.24 -4.78
C PRO A 140 12.91 -2.06 -4.81
N ILE A 141 14.20 -2.37 -4.90
CA ILE A 141 15.32 -1.39 -4.95
C ILE A 141 15.04 -0.25 -5.95
N LEU A 142 14.57 -0.58 -7.16
CA LEU A 142 14.26 0.43 -8.18
C LEU A 142 13.09 1.35 -7.77
N SER A 143 12.05 0.77 -7.16
CA SER A 143 10.88 1.50 -6.66
C SER A 143 11.24 2.44 -5.51
N LEU A 144 12.05 1.96 -4.56
CA LEU A 144 12.57 2.77 -3.46
C LEU A 144 13.45 3.91 -3.96
N ARG A 145 14.37 3.63 -4.88
CA ARG A 145 15.26 4.64 -5.48
C ARG A 145 14.46 5.73 -6.17
N LYS A 146 13.56 5.35 -7.08
CA LYS A 146 12.75 6.30 -7.84
C LYS A 146 11.79 7.09 -6.93
N LEU A 147 11.28 6.48 -5.87
CA LEU A 147 10.49 7.19 -4.86
C LEU A 147 11.35 8.22 -4.10
N ALA A 148 12.56 7.86 -3.68
CA ALA A 148 13.48 8.78 -3.02
C ALA A 148 13.87 9.96 -3.94
N ASP A 149 14.20 9.66 -5.21
CA ASP A 149 14.51 10.68 -6.22
C ASP A 149 13.32 11.62 -6.44
N ALA A 150 12.09 11.09 -6.50
CA ALA A 150 10.89 11.91 -6.63
C ALA A 150 10.69 12.80 -5.39
N LEU A 151 10.87 12.27 -4.18
CA LEU A 151 10.72 13.06 -2.94
C LEU A 151 11.73 14.20 -2.85
N TRP A 152 12.95 14.00 -3.37
CA TRP A 152 13.95 15.07 -3.49
C TRP A 152 13.54 16.24 -4.40
N THR A 153 12.55 16.06 -5.27
CA THR A 153 11.99 17.16 -6.08
C THR A 153 11.02 18.06 -5.31
N SER A 154 10.65 17.69 -4.08
CA SER A 154 9.78 18.49 -3.22
C SER A 154 10.59 19.47 -2.37
N GLU A 155 10.07 20.69 -2.20
CA GLU A 155 10.62 21.69 -1.27
C GLU A 155 10.25 21.40 0.20
N LEU A 156 9.47 20.35 0.46
CA LEU A 156 9.00 19.98 1.80
C LEU A 156 10.14 19.32 2.60
N VAL A 157 10.54 19.93 3.72
CA VAL A 157 11.60 19.41 4.61
C VAL A 157 11.33 17.96 5.06
N PRO A 158 10.12 17.59 5.55
CA PRO A 158 9.77 16.20 5.82
C PRO A 158 9.98 15.24 4.65
N ALA A 159 9.70 15.67 3.41
CA ALA A 159 9.91 14.81 2.23
C ALA A 159 11.40 14.52 1.99
N ALA A 160 12.27 15.51 2.18
CA ALA A 160 13.72 15.34 2.08
C ALA A 160 14.30 14.43 3.19
N ALA A 161 13.79 14.55 4.41
CA ALA A 161 14.17 13.66 5.51
C ALA A 161 13.79 12.20 5.21
N ILE A 162 12.57 11.99 4.73
CA ILE A 162 12.09 10.66 4.31
C ILE A 162 12.92 10.13 3.13
N ALA A 163 13.22 10.97 2.14
CA ALA A 163 14.08 10.58 1.01
C ALA A 163 15.46 10.09 1.48
N SER A 164 16.02 10.75 2.49
CA SER A 164 17.30 10.35 3.11
C SER A 164 17.20 8.98 3.80
N VAL A 165 16.12 8.72 4.56
CA VAL A 165 15.84 7.39 5.15
C VAL A 165 15.74 6.31 4.07
N LEU A 166 15.07 6.59 2.94
CA LEU A 166 14.96 5.62 1.85
C LEU A 166 16.32 5.36 1.18
N VAL A 167 17.16 6.38 1.06
CA VAL A 167 18.54 6.21 0.53
C VAL A 167 19.38 5.36 1.48
N ASP A 168 19.27 5.56 2.79
CA ASP A 168 20.02 4.75 3.76
C ASP A 168 19.50 3.32 3.84
N GLN A 169 18.19 3.11 3.66
CA GLN A 169 17.62 1.77 3.45
C GLN A 169 18.25 1.08 2.23
N LEU A 170 18.36 1.78 1.10
CA LEU A 170 18.99 1.23 -0.11
C LEU A 170 20.47 0.91 0.10
N LYS A 171 21.19 1.73 0.87
CA LYS A 171 22.59 1.46 1.22
C LYS A 171 22.72 0.24 2.14
N ALA A 172 21.83 0.11 3.13
CA ALA A 172 21.81 -1.05 4.02
C ALA A 172 21.52 -2.34 3.23
N GLU A 173 20.53 -2.32 2.34
CA GLU A 173 20.20 -3.44 1.47
C GLU A 173 21.36 -3.78 0.52
N ALA A 174 22.03 -2.79 -0.07
CA ALA A 174 23.18 -3.00 -0.95
C ALA A 174 24.42 -3.61 -0.26
N ARG A 175 24.48 -3.54 1.08
CA ARG A 175 25.54 -4.17 1.89
C ARG A 175 25.10 -5.50 2.50
N ASP A 176 23.93 -6.02 2.11
CA ASP A 176 23.31 -7.21 2.72
C ASP A 176 23.16 -7.10 4.24
N ALA A 177 22.89 -5.89 4.74
CA ALA A 177 22.73 -5.62 6.15
C ALA A 177 21.54 -6.39 6.76
N GLY A 178 21.71 -6.78 8.02
CA GLY A 178 20.67 -7.41 8.85
C GLY A 178 19.42 -6.55 8.97
N LEU A 179 18.30 -7.13 9.42
CA LEU A 179 17.04 -6.39 9.57
C LEU A 179 17.18 -5.25 10.58
N ASP A 180 17.87 -5.49 11.69
CA ASP A 180 18.19 -4.52 12.75
C ASP A 180 18.97 -3.30 12.26
N GLU A 181 19.78 -3.46 11.21
CA GLU A 181 20.54 -2.37 10.59
C GLU A 181 19.72 -1.58 9.55
N ARG A 182 18.51 -2.03 9.18
CA ARG A 182 17.67 -1.39 8.16
C ARG A 182 16.80 -0.28 8.77
N PRO A 183 16.92 0.98 8.31
CA PRO A 183 16.13 2.11 8.83
C PRO A 183 14.62 1.87 8.88
N LEU A 184 14.05 1.21 7.88
CA LEU A 184 12.62 0.90 7.87
C LEU A 184 12.25 -0.07 9.02
N PHE A 185 13.02 -1.13 9.23
CA PHE A 185 12.76 -2.07 10.32
C PHE A 185 12.92 -1.40 11.70
N ARG A 186 13.98 -0.59 11.88
CA ARG A 186 14.19 0.23 13.10
C ARG A 186 12.98 1.12 13.41
N ALA A 187 12.32 1.67 12.38
CA ALA A 187 11.11 2.47 12.57
C ALA A 187 9.95 1.69 13.21
N VAL A 188 9.82 0.39 12.90
CA VAL A 188 8.81 -0.48 13.52
C VAL A 188 9.16 -0.77 14.97
N GLU A 189 10.44 -1.04 15.25
CA GLU A 189 10.92 -1.26 16.61
C GLU A 189 10.68 -0.04 17.48
N LEU A 190 11.04 1.15 16.99
CA LEU A 190 10.80 2.43 17.67
C LEU A 190 9.32 2.64 18.04
N VAL A 191 8.39 2.31 17.15
CA VAL A 191 6.94 2.45 17.42
C VAL A 191 6.44 1.37 18.38
N ARG A 192 6.99 0.16 18.28
CA ARG A 192 6.66 -0.96 19.17
C ARG A 192 7.12 -0.71 20.60
N GLU A 193 8.36 -0.28 20.78
CA GLU A 193 8.97 0.04 22.08
C GLU A 193 8.25 1.21 22.74
N ALA A 194 7.87 2.22 21.98
CA ALA A 194 7.09 3.35 22.47
C ALA A 194 5.60 3.01 22.77
N GLY A 195 5.15 1.78 22.51
CA GLY A 195 3.80 1.33 22.82
C GLY A 195 2.68 1.98 21.98
N ARG A 196 3.01 2.66 20.86
CA ARG A 196 2.07 3.43 20.04
C ARG A 196 1.31 2.54 19.05
N THR A 197 0.53 1.60 19.58
CA THR A 197 -0.22 0.61 18.80
C THR A 197 -1.71 0.96 18.74
N PRO A 198 -2.45 0.62 17.66
CA PRO A 198 -2.00 -0.17 16.50
C PRO A 198 -1.42 0.65 15.35
N ILE A 199 -1.53 1.99 15.38
CA ILE A 199 -1.06 2.87 14.30
C ILE A 199 -0.39 4.09 14.91
N ALA A 200 0.82 4.41 14.45
CA ALA A 200 1.57 5.61 14.81
C ALA A 200 2.04 6.34 13.55
N THR A 201 2.04 7.67 13.60
CA THR A 201 2.77 8.51 12.64
C THR A 201 4.09 8.91 13.30
N LEU A 202 5.20 8.69 12.60
CA LEU A 202 6.52 9.14 13.06
C LEU A 202 6.61 10.65 13.00
N THR A 203 7.21 11.23 14.03
CA THR A 203 7.55 12.66 14.06
C THR A 203 8.78 12.94 13.20
N ASP A 204 8.99 14.19 12.78
CA ASP A 204 10.16 14.59 11.99
C ASP A 204 11.48 14.24 12.69
N ARG A 205 11.50 14.35 14.03
CA ARG A 205 12.65 13.96 14.85
C ARG A 205 12.92 12.45 14.75
N GLU A 206 11.89 11.63 14.91
CA GLU A 206 12.03 10.18 14.83
C GLU A 206 12.46 9.75 13.42
N VAL A 207 11.95 10.40 12.37
CA VAL A 207 12.40 10.15 11.00
C VAL A 207 13.88 10.50 10.83
N ALA A 208 14.34 11.61 11.42
CA ALA A 208 15.76 11.99 11.38
C ALA A 208 16.65 11.00 12.13
N GLU A 209 16.21 10.49 13.29
CA GLU A 209 16.91 9.48 14.09
C GLU A 209 17.13 8.16 13.32
N LEU A 210 16.32 7.85 12.30
CA LEU A 210 16.50 6.66 11.46
C LEU A 210 17.66 6.74 10.47
N THR A 211 18.21 7.95 10.23
CA THR A 211 19.40 8.17 9.38
C THR A 211 20.70 8.22 10.17
N ALA A 212 20.61 8.21 11.51
CA ALA A 212 21.76 8.13 12.41
C ALA A 212 22.19 6.66 12.64
#